data_AF-A0A5N1GH10-F1
#
_entry.id   AF-A0A5N1GH10-F1
#
_cell.length_a   1.000
_cell.length_b   1.000
_cell.length_c   1.000
_cell.angle_alpha   90.00
_cell.angle_beta   90.00
_cell.angle_gamma   90.00
#
_symmetry.space_group_name_H-M   'P 1'
#
loop_
_entity.id
_entity.type
_entity.pdbx_description
1 polymer ?
#
loop_
_entity_poly.entity_id
_entity_poly.type
_entity_poly.pdbx_seq_one_letter_code
_entity_poly.pdbx_strand_id
1 'polypeptide(L)'
;MGIIRNLIGILVILALAALLSYDRSKITSKIKNIVMMFVTMLVLTFICLRTSAGITALEGISNFFSWLIAQAQGGISFVFGGIVIEEGASVFFFNVLLPLVFISALIGILNYIKVLPFIMKWVGKGINFITGMGEVESQFAISTAVLGNTSAFISIKEIIQGMDPRSLFTICLSGMSAVGASTLAAYMQMIPGEYVVVAVFLNIFAALVIASIMNPYEAEEVESGHEFELLEESAEDKGNFFDMLGSYITDGFNLAIIIAAMVIGFVSLITFLNSIVEGIFGITFTETMGYVFSPLAFIIGIPSEDIVKAGSLMATKLLTNEFVAMGEFQSLLGGASTKTQAMVATYLVSFSNFGTMGITLGAIKGISEKQSKVLSKALVKVLLGSILSSLLVASVVGLFF
;
A
#
# COMPACT_ATOMS: atom_id res chain seq x y z
N MET A 1 5.10 16.68 -23.99
CA MET A 1 5.24 15.21 -24.20
C MET A 1 4.94 14.37 -22.95
N GLY A 2 5.14 14.87 -21.71
CA GLY A 2 4.91 14.10 -20.48
C GLY A 2 3.51 13.48 -20.37
N ILE A 3 2.44 14.27 -20.59
CA ILE A 3 1.04 13.77 -20.51
C ILE A 3 0.78 12.62 -21.49
N ILE A 4 1.24 12.75 -22.74
CA ILE A 4 1.08 11.70 -23.76
C ILE A 4 1.77 10.41 -23.30
N ARG A 5 2.96 10.51 -22.70
CA ARG A 5 3.70 9.37 -22.17
C ARG A 5 2.98 8.72 -20.99
N ASN A 6 2.46 9.50 -20.04
CA ASN A 6 1.62 8.97 -18.95
C ASN A 6 0.38 8.24 -19.48
N LEU A 7 -0.31 8.78 -20.50
CA LEU A 7 -1.45 8.12 -21.13
C LEU A 7 -1.06 6.81 -21.81
N ILE A 8 0.06 6.78 -22.53
CA ILE A 8 0.62 5.54 -23.11
C ILE A 8 0.95 4.55 -21.99
N GLY A 9 1.56 5.01 -20.91
CA GLY A 9 1.87 4.19 -19.73
C GLY A 9 0.64 3.53 -19.14
N ILE A 10 -0.44 4.29 -18.94
CA ILE A 10 -1.73 3.78 -18.47
C ILE A 10 -2.25 2.72 -19.45
N LEU A 11 -2.26 2.99 -20.76
CA LEU A 11 -2.70 2.01 -21.74
C LEU A 11 -1.86 0.73 -21.71
N VAL A 12 -0.53 0.84 -21.54
CA VAL A 12 0.36 -0.33 -21.40
C VAL A 12 0.05 -1.10 -20.12
N ILE A 13 -0.16 -0.43 -18.99
CA ILE A 13 -0.53 -1.07 -17.72
C ILE A 13 -1.85 -1.85 -17.87
N LEU A 14 -2.88 -1.22 -18.43
CA LEU A 14 -4.18 -1.85 -18.66
C LEU A 14 -4.07 -3.01 -19.66
N ALA A 15 -3.25 -2.87 -20.69
CA ALA A 15 -2.97 -3.95 -21.64
C ALA A 15 -2.25 -5.13 -20.98
N LEU A 16 -1.25 -4.89 -20.12
CA LEU A 16 -0.57 -5.93 -19.35
C LEU A 16 -1.53 -6.64 -18.39
N ALA A 17 -2.41 -5.89 -17.71
CA ALA A 17 -3.47 -6.47 -16.89
C ALA A 17 -4.40 -7.35 -17.73
N ALA A 18 -4.84 -6.90 -18.91
CA ALA A 18 -5.68 -7.68 -19.82
C ALA A 18 -4.95 -8.93 -20.35
N LEU A 19 -3.64 -8.85 -20.57
CA LEU A 19 -2.82 -9.99 -20.98
C LEU A 19 -2.79 -11.08 -19.91
N LEU A 20 -2.72 -10.69 -18.64
CA LEU A 20 -2.71 -11.59 -17.47
C LEU A 20 -4.11 -12.08 -17.05
N SER A 21 -5.17 -11.56 -17.68
CA SER A 21 -6.56 -11.85 -17.35
C SER A 21 -6.94 -13.32 -17.47
N TYR A 22 -7.79 -13.80 -16.55
CA TYR A 22 -8.38 -15.14 -16.61
C TYR A 22 -9.43 -15.27 -17.72
N ASP A 23 -10.17 -14.20 -18.02
CA ASP A 23 -11.19 -14.21 -19.07
C ASP A 23 -11.33 -12.82 -19.71
N ARG A 24 -10.64 -12.61 -20.83
CA ARG A 24 -10.64 -11.32 -21.54
C ARG A 24 -12.01 -10.93 -22.09
N SER A 25 -12.89 -11.90 -22.33
CA SER A 25 -14.21 -11.63 -22.90
C SER A 25 -15.12 -10.92 -21.88
N LYS A 26 -15.02 -11.34 -20.61
CA LYS A 26 -15.77 -10.78 -19.48
C LYS A 26 -15.28 -9.38 -19.05
N ILE A 27 -14.12 -8.91 -19.50
CA ILE A 27 -13.69 -7.52 -19.24
C ILE A 27 -14.74 -6.52 -19.76
N THR A 28 -15.40 -6.84 -20.88
CA THR A 28 -16.40 -5.99 -21.50
C THR A 28 -17.61 -5.75 -20.59
N SER A 29 -18.02 -6.71 -19.76
CA SER A 29 -19.13 -6.50 -18.82
C SER A 29 -18.75 -5.53 -17.70
N LYS A 30 -17.47 -5.47 -17.33
CA LYS A 30 -16.93 -4.58 -16.30
C LYS A 30 -16.47 -3.21 -16.79
N ILE A 31 -16.47 -2.97 -18.11
CA ILE A 31 -15.89 -1.75 -18.68
C ILE A 31 -16.49 -0.47 -18.09
N LYS A 32 -17.80 -0.45 -17.82
CA LYS A 32 -18.50 0.68 -17.20
C LYS A 32 -17.91 1.01 -15.83
N ASN A 33 -17.72 0.01 -14.99
CA ASN A 33 -17.22 0.18 -13.63
C ASN A 33 -15.72 0.52 -13.64
N ILE A 34 -14.94 -0.11 -14.53
CA ILE A 34 -13.52 0.20 -14.73
C ILE A 34 -13.33 1.67 -15.11
N VAL A 35 -14.11 2.16 -16.09
CA VAL A 35 -14.07 3.57 -16.50
C VAL A 35 -14.52 4.48 -15.34
N MET A 36 -15.55 4.10 -14.60
CA MET A 36 -16.02 4.88 -13.45
C MET A 36 -14.93 5.01 -12.38
N MET A 37 -14.30 3.91 -11.98
CA MET A 37 -13.19 3.92 -11.01
C MET A 37 -12.00 4.75 -11.52
N PHE A 38 -11.64 4.60 -12.80
CA PHE A 38 -10.54 5.36 -13.39
C PHE A 38 -10.84 6.87 -13.44
N VAL A 39 -12.07 7.25 -13.80
CA VAL A 39 -12.51 8.66 -13.76
C VAL A 39 -12.50 9.17 -12.32
N THR A 40 -12.96 8.39 -11.35
CA THR A 40 -12.88 8.73 -9.92
C THR A 40 -11.44 8.99 -9.50
N MET A 41 -10.47 8.15 -9.91
CA MET A 41 -9.06 8.38 -9.63
C MET A 41 -8.55 9.70 -10.22
N LEU A 42 -8.90 10.02 -11.47
CA LEU A 42 -8.53 11.29 -12.11
C LEU A 42 -9.13 12.49 -11.37
N VAL A 43 -10.41 12.42 -11.01
CA VAL A 43 -11.11 13.49 -10.28
C VAL A 43 -10.51 13.68 -8.89
N LEU A 44 -10.27 12.59 -8.15
CA LEU A 44 -9.65 12.65 -6.81
C LEU A 44 -8.25 13.26 -6.89
N THR A 45 -7.44 12.82 -7.86
CA THR A 45 -6.08 13.35 -8.02
C THR A 45 -6.10 14.83 -8.39
N PHE A 46 -7.00 15.25 -9.29
CA PHE A 46 -7.19 16.66 -9.62
C PHE A 46 -7.59 17.48 -8.40
N ILE A 47 -8.60 17.05 -7.65
CA ILE A 47 -9.06 17.74 -6.45
C ILE A 47 -7.90 17.87 -5.46
N CYS A 48 -7.26 16.76 -5.10
CA CYS A 48 -6.21 16.71 -4.10
C CYS A 48 -4.95 17.51 -4.47
N LEU A 49 -4.48 17.44 -5.72
CA LEU A 49 -3.17 18.00 -6.11
C LEU A 49 -3.24 19.31 -6.91
N ARG A 50 -4.41 19.75 -7.37
CA ARG A 50 -4.53 20.96 -8.21
C ARG A 50 -5.48 22.01 -7.66
N THR A 51 -6.37 21.67 -6.74
CA THR A 51 -7.29 22.65 -6.13
C THR A 51 -6.73 23.16 -4.81
N SER A 52 -6.94 24.43 -4.50
CA SER A 52 -6.53 25.02 -3.21
C SER A 52 -7.16 24.29 -2.03
N ALA A 53 -8.46 23.99 -2.11
CA ALA A 53 -9.17 23.24 -1.09
C ALA A 53 -8.58 21.84 -0.85
N GLY A 54 -8.21 21.13 -1.92
CA GLY A 54 -7.59 19.82 -1.82
C GLY A 54 -6.19 19.87 -1.21
N ILE A 55 -5.34 20.80 -1.65
CA ILE A 55 -4.00 21.00 -1.08
C ILE A 55 -4.09 21.32 0.41
N THR A 56 -4.97 22.26 0.81
CA THR A 56 -5.19 22.59 2.22
C THR A 56 -5.72 21.39 3.02
N ALA A 57 -6.57 20.55 2.43
CA ALA A 57 -7.04 19.33 3.09
C ALA A 57 -5.91 18.31 3.29
N LEU A 58 -5.05 18.10 2.29
CA LEU A 58 -3.88 17.21 2.40
C LEU A 58 -2.89 17.71 3.44
N GLU A 59 -2.58 19.01 3.44
CA GLU A 59 -1.75 19.64 4.46
C GLU A 59 -2.35 19.47 5.86
N GLY A 60 -3.67 19.64 6.00
CA GLY A 60 -4.37 19.42 7.26
C GLY A 60 -4.23 17.98 7.78
N ILE A 61 -4.35 16.99 6.90
CA ILE A 61 -4.15 15.57 7.25
C ILE A 61 -2.68 15.31 7.62
N SER A 62 -1.74 15.81 6.83
CA SER A 62 -0.30 15.67 7.11
C SER A 62 0.07 16.27 8.47
N ASN A 63 -0.39 17.49 8.75
CA ASN A 63 -0.17 18.18 10.02
C ASN A 63 -0.80 17.43 11.20
N PHE A 64 -1.97 16.81 11.00
CA PHE A 64 -2.59 15.99 12.03
C PHE A 64 -1.73 14.76 12.38
N PHE A 65 -1.19 14.05 11.38
CA PHE A 65 -0.27 12.94 11.62
C PHE A 65 1.05 13.40 12.25
N SER A 66 1.61 14.53 11.82
CA SER A 66 2.78 15.13 12.47
C SER A 66 2.52 15.46 13.94
N TRP A 67 1.32 15.98 14.25
CA TRP A 67 0.91 16.23 15.63
C TRP A 67 0.79 14.94 16.45
N LEU A 68 0.24 13.85 15.88
CA LEU A 68 0.19 12.55 16.54
C LEU A 68 1.58 11.99 16.83
N ILE A 69 2.53 12.12 15.89
CA ILE A 69 3.92 11.72 16.09
C ILE A 69 4.55 12.54 17.23
N ALA A 70 4.28 13.84 17.29
CA ALA A 70 4.75 14.69 18.40
C ALA A 70 4.19 14.23 19.76
N GLN A 71 2.95 13.74 19.82
CA GLN A 71 2.41 13.15 21.07
C GLN A 71 3.13 11.84 21.45
N ALA A 72 3.43 10.99 20.46
CA ALA A 72 4.18 9.76 20.68
C ALA A 72 5.57 10.01 21.29
N GLN A 73 6.19 11.16 20.98
CA GLN A 73 7.48 11.54 21.55
C GLN A 73 7.48 11.67 23.07
N GLY A 74 6.34 11.95 23.71
CA GLY A 74 6.24 11.99 25.18
C GLY A 74 6.54 10.62 25.80
N GLY A 75 5.97 9.55 25.25
CA GLY A 75 6.21 8.17 25.69
C GLY A 75 7.62 7.68 25.31
N ILE A 76 8.07 8.00 24.10
CA ILE A 76 9.41 7.62 23.62
C ILE A 76 10.50 8.28 24.48
N SER A 77 10.37 9.58 24.76
CA SER A 77 11.33 10.32 25.58
C SER A 77 11.34 9.84 27.04
N PHE A 78 10.19 9.39 27.57
CA PHE A 78 10.15 8.80 28.90
C PHE A 78 10.97 7.51 29.00
N VAL A 79 10.90 6.63 27.98
CA VAL A 79 11.62 5.34 27.98
C VAL A 79 13.08 5.50 27.54
N PHE A 80 13.35 6.33 26.53
CA PHE A 80 14.64 6.39 25.84
C PHE A 80 15.37 7.74 25.92
N GLY A 81 14.82 8.75 26.61
CA GLY A 81 15.37 10.12 26.64
C GLY A 81 16.76 10.28 27.28
N GLY A 82 17.27 9.25 27.97
CA GLY A 82 18.64 9.21 28.46
C GLY A 82 19.70 8.89 27.39
N ILE A 83 19.29 8.55 26.16
CA ILE A 83 20.19 8.29 25.04
C ILE A 83 20.61 9.62 24.41
N VAL A 84 21.92 9.90 24.42
CA VAL A 84 22.48 11.10 23.78
C VAL A 84 22.48 10.90 22.27
N ILE A 85 21.68 11.70 21.57
CA ILE A 85 21.63 11.79 20.11
C ILE A 85 22.35 13.08 19.73
N GLU A 86 23.22 13.02 18.71
CA GLU A 86 23.90 14.21 18.19
C GLU A 86 22.89 15.29 17.77
N GLU A 87 23.24 16.55 18.00
CA GLU A 87 22.35 17.67 17.68
C GLU A 87 22.07 17.71 16.16
N GLY A 88 20.80 17.62 15.78
CA GLY A 88 20.37 17.54 14.39
C GLY A 88 20.38 16.12 13.79
N ALA A 89 20.82 15.10 14.51
CA ALA A 89 20.71 13.72 14.06
C ALA A 89 19.29 13.18 14.28
N SER A 90 18.75 12.47 13.28
CA SER A 90 17.50 11.72 13.41
C SER A 90 17.80 10.23 13.48
N VAL A 91 17.27 9.58 14.51
CA VAL A 91 17.39 8.13 14.68
C VAL A 91 16.13 7.50 14.11
N PHE A 92 16.27 6.79 12.99
CA PHE A 92 15.16 6.16 12.27
C PHE A 92 14.23 5.35 13.19
N PHE A 93 14.80 4.51 14.07
CA PHE A 93 14.01 3.71 15.00
C PHE A 93 13.15 4.57 15.95
N PHE A 94 13.70 5.66 16.48
CA PHE A 94 12.98 6.52 17.44
C PHE A 94 12.01 7.49 16.77
N ASN A 95 12.40 8.09 15.65
CA ASN A 95 11.61 9.14 14.99
C ASN A 95 10.56 8.59 14.02
N VAL A 96 10.79 7.40 13.45
CA VAL A 96 9.93 6.82 12.41
C VAL A 96 9.19 5.59 12.92
N LEU A 97 9.88 4.64 13.57
CA LEU A 97 9.29 3.34 13.92
C LEU A 97 8.59 3.29 15.28
N LEU A 98 9.14 3.89 16.34
CA LEU A 98 8.47 3.88 17.65
C LEU A 98 7.12 4.61 17.69
N PRO A 99 6.85 5.68 16.92
CA PRO A 99 5.51 6.27 16.85
C PRO A 99 4.41 5.29 16.44
N LEU A 100 4.73 4.20 15.74
CA LEU A 100 3.77 3.14 15.35
C LEU A 100 3.07 2.54 16.57
N VAL A 101 3.73 2.47 17.72
CA VAL A 101 3.16 1.97 18.98
C VAL A 101 1.93 2.79 19.38
N PHE A 102 2.09 4.11 19.38
CA PHE A 102 1.01 5.04 19.74
C PHE A 102 -0.10 5.04 18.68
N ILE A 103 0.25 5.07 17.40
CA ILE A 103 -0.75 5.04 16.32
C ILE A 103 -1.55 3.72 16.35
N SER A 104 -0.89 2.59 16.61
CA SER A 104 -1.56 1.29 16.74
C SER A 104 -2.54 1.28 17.92
N ALA A 105 -2.14 1.84 19.07
CA ALA A 105 -3.02 2.01 20.22
C ALA A 105 -4.27 2.84 19.89
N LEU A 106 -4.11 3.95 19.15
CA LEU A 106 -5.24 4.78 18.71
C LEU A 106 -6.18 4.02 17.76
N ILE A 107 -5.63 3.27 16.81
CA ILE A 107 -6.42 2.42 15.91
C ILE A 107 -7.21 1.40 16.73
N GLY A 108 -6.57 0.76 17.72
CA GLY A 108 -7.24 -0.16 18.64
C GLY A 108 -8.41 0.49 19.38
N ILE A 109 -8.18 1.68 19.96
CA ILE A 109 -9.24 2.44 20.64
C ILE A 109 -10.40 2.74 19.69
N LEU A 110 -10.12 3.28 18.50
CA LEU A 110 -11.15 3.62 17.51
C LEU A 110 -11.90 2.38 16.99
N ASN A 111 -11.24 1.23 16.92
CA ASN A 111 -11.87 -0.04 16.60
C ASN A 111 -12.78 -0.53 17.74
N TYR A 112 -12.30 -0.47 18.98
CA TYR A 112 -13.04 -0.90 20.18
C TYR A 112 -14.33 -0.10 20.39
N ILE A 113 -14.28 1.23 20.21
CA ILE A 113 -15.48 2.10 20.30
C ILE A 113 -16.36 2.06 19.04
N LYS A 114 -16.06 1.17 18.09
CA LYS A 114 -16.78 0.96 16.82
C LYS A 114 -16.79 2.16 15.85
N VAL A 115 -15.88 3.14 16.01
CA VAL A 115 -15.75 4.26 15.07
C VAL A 115 -15.15 3.80 13.74
N LEU A 116 -14.09 2.98 13.76
CA LEU A 116 -13.51 2.45 12.51
C LEU A 116 -14.49 1.55 11.75
N PRO A 117 -15.12 0.52 12.35
CA PRO A 117 -16.17 -0.27 11.69
C PRO A 117 -17.27 0.57 11.07
N PHE A 118 -17.74 1.61 11.78
CA PHE A 118 -18.76 2.52 11.25
C PHE A 118 -18.28 3.24 9.98
N ILE A 119 -17.08 3.85 10.02
CA ILE A 119 -16.52 4.55 8.85
C ILE A 119 -16.32 3.57 7.69
N MET A 120 -15.75 2.39 7.95
CA MET A 120 -15.46 1.39 6.93
C MET A 120 -16.73 0.92 6.22
N LYS A 121 -17.83 0.68 6.96
CA LYS A 121 -19.12 0.28 6.40
C LYS A 121 -19.67 1.32 5.42
N TRP A 122 -19.71 2.60 5.83
CA TRP A 122 -20.30 3.65 4.99
C TRP A 122 -19.42 4.02 3.79
N VAL A 123 -18.10 4.13 4.00
CA VAL A 123 -17.16 4.41 2.90
C VAL A 123 -17.13 3.24 1.92
N GLY A 124 -17.12 2.01 2.43
CA GLY A 124 -17.17 0.79 1.61
C GLY A 124 -18.45 0.67 0.80
N LYS A 125 -19.62 1.07 1.34
CA LYS A 125 -20.87 1.19 0.55
C LYS A 125 -20.76 2.22 -0.58
N GLY A 126 -20.14 3.37 -0.31
CA GLY A 126 -19.87 4.39 -1.33
C GLY A 126 -18.94 3.87 -2.44
N ILE A 127 -17.90 3.12 -2.07
CA ILE A 127 -17.00 2.48 -3.04
C ILE A 127 -17.71 1.37 -3.80
N ASN A 128 -18.54 0.55 -3.17
CA ASN A 128 -19.30 -0.48 -3.87
C ASN A 128 -20.23 0.14 -4.92
N PHE A 129 -20.84 1.29 -4.62
CA PHE A 129 -21.66 2.02 -5.59
C PHE A 129 -20.85 2.45 -6.84
N ILE A 130 -19.58 2.81 -6.67
CA ILE A 130 -18.69 3.22 -7.77
C ILE A 130 -18.13 2.00 -8.53
N THR A 131 -17.74 0.96 -7.80
CA THR A 131 -16.95 -0.16 -8.31
C THR A 131 -17.82 -1.32 -8.80
N GLY A 132 -18.99 -1.53 -8.21
CA GLY A 132 -19.87 -2.69 -8.47
C GLY A 132 -19.15 -4.02 -8.35
N MET A 133 -18.18 -4.12 -7.43
CA MET A 133 -17.33 -5.31 -7.21
C MET A 133 -17.92 -6.28 -6.18
N GLY A 134 -18.99 -5.90 -5.49
CA GLY A 134 -19.53 -6.64 -4.36
C GLY A 134 -19.21 -5.93 -3.04
N GLU A 135 -20.07 -6.15 -2.04
CA GLU A 135 -19.90 -5.50 -0.74
C GLU A 135 -18.64 -5.98 -0.03
N VAL A 136 -18.31 -7.28 -0.14
CA VAL A 136 -17.14 -7.87 0.52
C VAL A 136 -15.83 -7.27 -0.02
N GLU A 137 -15.64 -7.27 -1.33
CA GLU A 137 -14.43 -6.74 -1.96
C GLU A 137 -14.26 -5.24 -1.72
N SER A 138 -15.36 -4.49 -1.81
CA SER A 138 -15.35 -3.03 -1.63
C SER A 138 -15.05 -2.62 -0.19
N GLN A 139 -15.68 -3.29 0.78
CA GLN A 139 -15.41 -3.03 2.19
C GLN A 139 -14.03 -3.55 2.60
N PHE A 140 -13.57 -4.69 2.07
CA PHE A 140 -12.23 -5.23 2.33
C PHE A 140 -11.11 -4.28 1.86
N ALA A 141 -11.28 -3.62 0.71
CA ALA A 141 -10.32 -2.63 0.22
C ALA A 141 -10.11 -1.49 1.23
N ILE A 142 -11.21 -1.03 1.87
CA ILE A 142 -11.14 -0.01 2.92
C ILE A 142 -10.57 -0.56 4.21
N SER A 143 -10.99 -1.76 4.63
CA SER A 143 -10.44 -2.40 5.82
C SER A 143 -8.94 -2.60 5.72
N THR A 144 -8.41 -2.90 4.53
CA THR A 144 -6.97 -2.99 4.28
C THR A 144 -6.28 -1.63 4.45
N ALA A 145 -6.85 -0.55 3.90
CA ALA A 145 -6.28 0.80 4.02
C ALA A 145 -6.23 1.28 5.48
N VAL A 146 -7.16 0.82 6.32
CA VAL A 146 -7.24 1.19 7.73
C VAL A 146 -6.40 0.26 8.61
N LEU A 147 -6.68 -1.05 8.56
CA LEU A 147 -6.12 -2.06 9.47
C LEU A 147 -4.78 -2.63 8.98
N GLY A 148 -4.46 -2.49 7.70
CA GLY A 148 -3.34 -3.16 7.05
C GLY A 148 -3.69 -4.56 6.53
N ASN A 149 -2.80 -5.13 5.73
CA ASN A 149 -3.02 -6.37 4.96
C ASN A 149 -3.40 -7.58 5.83
N THR A 150 -2.58 -7.93 6.83
CA THR A 150 -2.80 -9.14 7.66
C THR A 150 -4.04 -9.00 8.54
N SER A 151 -4.21 -7.87 9.21
CA SER A 151 -5.33 -7.63 10.12
C SER A 151 -6.67 -7.58 9.39
N ALA A 152 -6.70 -7.05 8.15
CA ALA A 152 -7.88 -7.07 7.31
C ALA A 152 -8.30 -8.50 6.91
N PHE A 153 -7.36 -9.40 6.62
CA PHE A 153 -7.72 -10.81 6.36
C PHE A 153 -8.34 -11.48 7.59
N ILE A 154 -7.78 -11.22 8.78
CA ILE A 154 -8.29 -11.78 10.03
C ILE A 154 -9.71 -11.27 10.30
N SER A 155 -10.00 -9.99 10.03
CA SER A 155 -11.33 -9.42 10.28
C SER A 155 -12.45 -10.02 9.43
N ILE A 156 -12.12 -10.76 8.37
CA ILE A 156 -13.06 -11.50 7.52
C ILE A 156 -12.73 -13.00 7.44
N LYS A 157 -12.03 -13.56 8.45
CA LYS A 157 -11.55 -14.96 8.43
C LYS A 157 -12.65 -15.99 8.15
N GLU A 158 -13.87 -15.76 8.67
CA GLU A 158 -15.01 -16.66 8.46
C GLU A 158 -15.46 -16.67 6.99
N ILE A 159 -15.49 -15.50 6.35
CA ILE A 159 -15.84 -15.36 4.93
C ILE A 159 -14.77 -16.06 4.06
N ILE A 160 -13.48 -15.87 4.39
CA ILE A 160 -12.36 -16.45 3.64
C ILE A 160 -12.46 -17.97 3.56
N GLN A 161 -12.86 -18.67 4.64
CA GLN A 161 -12.90 -20.13 4.66
C GLN A 161 -13.77 -20.73 3.53
N GLY A 162 -14.88 -20.06 3.20
CA GLY A 162 -15.82 -20.45 2.14
C GLY A 162 -15.71 -19.66 0.83
N MET A 163 -14.80 -18.70 0.75
CA MET A 163 -14.73 -17.75 -0.37
C MET A 163 -14.40 -18.42 -1.71
N ASP A 164 -15.03 -17.92 -2.79
CA ASP A 164 -14.72 -18.31 -4.17
C ASP A 164 -13.26 -17.94 -4.52
N PRO A 165 -12.54 -18.78 -5.28
CA PRO A 165 -11.17 -18.47 -5.71
C PRO A 165 -11.01 -17.11 -6.41
N ARG A 166 -12.03 -16.64 -7.14
CA ARG A 166 -11.99 -15.34 -7.82
C ARG A 166 -12.08 -14.20 -6.81
N SER A 167 -13.01 -14.25 -5.86
CA SER A 167 -13.04 -13.24 -4.78
C SER A 167 -11.77 -13.26 -3.95
N LEU A 168 -11.23 -14.44 -3.62
CA LEU A 168 -9.97 -14.58 -2.90
C LEU A 168 -8.81 -13.91 -3.65
N PHE A 169 -8.72 -14.10 -4.96
CA PHE A 169 -7.73 -13.44 -5.79
C PHE A 169 -7.85 -11.90 -5.70
N THR A 170 -9.07 -11.37 -5.83
CA THR A 170 -9.34 -9.93 -5.78
C THR A 170 -8.97 -9.32 -4.44
N ILE A 171 -9.37 -9.93 -3.32
CA ILE A 171 -9.04 -9.41 -1.99
C ILE A 171 -7.55 -9.51 -1.70
N CYS A 172 -6.85 -10.56 -2.15
CA CYS A 172 -5.41 -10.65 -1.96
C CYS A 172 -4.64 -9.60 -2.80
N LEU A 173 -5.08 -9.34 -4.02
CA LEU A 173 -4.51 -8.28 -4.87
C LEU A 173 -4.75 -6.90 -4.24
N SER A 174 -5.98 -6.63 -3.79
CA SER A 174 -6.33 -5.41 -3.07
C SER A 174 -5.51 -5.24 -1.78
N GLY A 175 -5.37 -6.32 -1.01
CA GLY A 175 -4.58 -6.39 0.22
C GLY A 175 -3.14 -5.92 0.03
N MET A 176 -2.48 -6.46 -1.00
CA MET A 176 -1.09 -6.15 -1.34
C MET A 176 -0.90 -4.76 -1.98
N SER A 177 -1.97 -4.15 -2.49
CA SER A 177 -1.92 -2.86 -3.18
C SER A 177 -2.11 -1.67 -2.23
N ALA A 178 -2.48 -1.90 -0.99
CA ALA A 178 -2.69 -0.85 0.02
C ALA A 178 -1.61 -0.88 1.11
N VAL A 179 -1.72 0.07 2.03
CA VAL A 179 -0.91 0.17 3.26
C VAL A 179 -1.84 0.38 4.45
N GLY A 180 -1.40 0.01 5.65
CA GLY A 180 -2.19 0.21 6.87
C GLY A 180 -2.04 1.61 7.45
N ALA A 181 -3.09 2.14 8.10
CA ALA A 181 -3.08 3.47 8.69
C ALA A 181 -1.96 3.68 9.72
N SER A 182 -1.56 2.61 10.43
CA SER A 182 -0.45 2.63 11.40
C SER A 182 0.90 3.01 10.79
N THR A 183 1.10 2.72 9.50
CA THR A 183 2.36 3.00 8.79
C THR A 183 2.40 4.37 8.11
N LEU A 184 1.25 5.05 7.97
CA LEU A 184 1.17 6.34 7.26
C LEU A 184 2.02 7.41 7.91
N ALA A 185 1.96 7.52 9.23
CA ALA A 185 2.78 8.44 10.02
C ALA A 185 4.28 8.25 9.74
N ALA A 186 4.70 6.99 9.61
CA ALA A 186 6.09 6.63 9.33
C ALA A 186 6.50 7.07 7.92
N TYR A 187 5.66 6.78 6.91
CA TYR A 187 5.94 7.17 5.53
C TYR A 187 6.01 8.68 5.34
N MET A 188 5.16 9.44 6.05
CA MET A 188 5.19 10.91 6.01
C MET A 188 6.49 11.51 6.57
N GLN A 189 7.26 10.76 7.34
CA GLN A 189 8.59 11.18 7.80
C GLN A 189 9.71 10.85 6.80
N MET A 190 9.42 10.04 5.78
CA MET A 190 10.41 9.54 4.82
C MET A 190 10.20 10.16 3.43
N ILE A 191 8.96 10.47 3.07
CA ILE A 191 8.56 11.06 1.79
C ILE A 191 7.46 12.12 2.01
N PRO A 192 7.24 13.05 1.05
CA PRO A 192 6.24 14.12 1.22
C PRO A 192 4.84 13.59 1.52
N GLY A 193 4.24 14.09 2.61
CA GLY A 193 3.03 13.53 3.19
C GLY A 193 1.79 13.67 2.30
N GLU A 194 1.72 14.71 1.48
CA GLU A 194 0.67 14.91 0.49
C GLU A 194 0.59 13.74 -0.51
N TYR A 195 1.73 13.17 -0.91
CA TYR A 195 1.77 12.02 -1.81
C TYR A 195 1.38 10.73 -1.08
N VAL A 196 1.72 10.59 0.20
CA VAL A 196 1.28 9.45 1.03
C VAL A 196 -0.24 9.42 1.12
N VAL A 197 -0.86 10.54 1.49
CA VAL A 197 -2.32 10.62 1.65
C VAL A 197 -3.04 10.34 0.33
N VAL A 198 -2.62 10.99 -0.76
CA VAL A 198 -3.25 10.79 -2.07
C VAL A 198 -3.11 9.34 -2.54
N ALA A 199 -1.94 8.72 -2.36
CA ALA A 199 -1.73 7.33 -2.76
C ALA A 199 -2.67 6.36 -2.03
N VAL A 200 -2.93 6.54 -0.73
CA VAL A 200 -3.86 5.68 0.03
C VAL A 200 -5.24 5.65 -0.62
N PHE A 201 -5.79 6.82 -0.99
CA PHE A 201 -7.10 6.90 -1.64
C PHE A 201 -7.10 6.30 -3.04
N LEU A 202 -6.05 6.57 -3.83
CA LEU A 202 -5.96 6.07 -5.20
C LEU A 202 -5.72 4.56 -5.28
N ASN A 203 -4.98 3.99 -4.33
CA ASN A 203 -4.69 2.56 -4.28
C ASN A 203 -5.94 1.71 -4.17
N ILE A 204 -6.96 2.16 -3.42
CA ILE A 204 -8.26 1.48 -3.30
C ILE A 204 -8.86 1.25 -4.69
N PHE A 205 -8.94 2.31 -5.50
CA PHE A 205 -9.52 2.22 -6.84
C PHE A 205 -8.59 1.53 -7.84
N ALA A 206 -7.28 1.80 -7.77
CA ALA A 206 -6.31 1.21 -8.68
C ALA A 206 -6.29 -0.31 -8.56
N ALA A 207 -6.31 -0.82 -7.33
CA ALA A 207 -6.33 -2.26 -7.08
C ALA A 207 -7.59 -2.90 -7.65
N LEU A 208 -8.75 -2.27 -7.47
CA LEU A 208 -10.01 -2.77 -8.00
C LEU A 208 -10.09 -2.65 -9.53
N VAL A 209 -9.54 -1.60 -10.14
CA VAL A 209 -9.41 -1.49 -11.61
C VAL A 209 -8.59 -2.65 -12.17
N ILE A 210 -7.41 -2.90 -11.61
CA ILE A 210 -6.54 -3.97 -12.08
C ILE A 210 -7.17 -5.34 -11.79
N ALA A 211 -7.80 -5.53 -10.64
CA ALA A 211 -8.51 -6.76 -10.31
C ALA A 211 -9.68 -7.02 -11.27
N SER A 212 -10.51 -6.02 -11.60
CA SER A 212 -11.61 -6.15 -12.56
C SER A 212 -11.14 -6.53 -13.95
N ILE A 213 -9.92 -6.16 -14.34
CA ILE A 213 -9.34 -6.52 -15.64
C ILE A 213 -8.71 -7.91 -15.60
N MET A 214 -7.93 -8.22 -14.56
CA MET A 214 -7.20 -9.49 -14.42
C MET A 214 -8.12 -10.66 -14.03
N ASN A 215 -9.20 -10.38 -13.34
CA ASN A 215 -10.13 -11.37 -12.80
C ASN A 215 -11.58 -10.87 -12.91
N PRO A 216 -12.12 -10.73 -14.12
CA PRO A 216 -13.48 -10.25 -14.32
C PRO A 216 -14.52 -11.31 -13.93
N TYR A 217 -15.42 -10.97 -13.00
CA TYR A 217 -16.60 -11.74 -12.61
C TYR A 217 -17.72 -10.82 -12.11
N GLU A 218 -18.98 -11.24 -12.25
CA GLU A 218 -20.10 -10.52 -11.63
C GLU A 218 -20.24 -10.91 -10.15
N ALA A 219 -20.58 -9.93 -9.29
CA ALA A 219 -20.59 -10.14 -7.84
C ALA A 219 -21.58 -11.24 -7.45
N GLU A 220 -22.70 -11.30 -8.14
CA GLU A 220 -23.75 -12.31 -7.96
C GLU A 220 -23.28 -13.73 -8.30
N GLU A 221 -22.19 -13.90 -9.09
CA GLU A 221 -21.63 -15.22 -9.40
C GLU A 221 -20.79 -15.79 -8.24
N VAL A 222 -20.36 -14.96 -7.29
CA VAL A 222 -19.40 -15.32 -6.24
C VAL A 222 -19.86 -14.94 -4.83
N GLU A 223 -20.92 -14.14 -4.71
CA GLU A 223 -21.55 -13.83 -3.44
C GLU A 223 -22.07 -15.10 -2.78
N SER A 224 -21.53 -15.39 -1.60
CA SER A 224 -21.90 -16.54 -0.78
C SER A 224 -23.17 -16.32 0.04
N GLY A 225 -23.86 -15.19 -0.14
CA GLY A 225 -24.99 -14.78 0.69
C GLY A 225 -24.60 -14.30 2.09
N HIS A 226 -23.30 -14.15 2.37
CA HIS A 226 -22.80 -13.55 3.61
C HIS A 226 -22.73 -12.02 3.46
N GLU A 227 -23.45 -11.29 4.32
CA GLU A 227 -23.28 -9.84 4.43
C GLU A 227 -21.84 -9.57 4.94
N PHE A 228 -21.18 -8.52 4.44
CA PHE A 228 -19.89 -8.13 5.01
C PHE A 228 -20.15 -7.59 6.43
N GLU A 229 -20.00 -8.47 7.39
CA GLU A 229 -19.83 -8.13 8.78
C GLU A 229 -18.36 -8.34 9.11
N LEU A 230 -17.66 -7.24 9.40
CA LEU A 230 -16.42 -7.33 10.15
C LEU A 230 -16.75 -8.16 11.38
N LEU A 231 -15.99 -9.22 11.63
CA LEU A 231 -16.20 -10.03 12.82
C LEU A 231 -16.25 -9.08 14.02
N GLU A 232 -17.44 -8.94 14.58
CA GLU A 232 -17.56 -8.51 15.95
C GLU A 232 -16.96 -9.69 16.71
N GLU A 233 -15.72 -9.55 17.17
CA GLU A 233 -15.19 -10.47 18.18
C GLU A 233 -16.28 -10.64 19.23
N SER A 234 -16.69 -11.89 19.44
CA SER A 234 -17.76 -12.22 20.38
C SER A 234 -17.44 -11.58 21.72
N ALA A 235 -18.45 -11.17 22.47
CA ALA A 235 -18.26 -10.56 23.78
C ALA A 235 -17.49 -11.46 24.78
N GLU A 236 -17.33 -12.75 24.46
CA GLU A 236 -16.55 -13.73 25.22
C GLU A 236 -15.05 -13.75 24.86
N ASP A 237 -14.66 -13.32 23.64
CA ASP A 237 -13.25 -13.16 23.21
C ASP A 237 -12.71 -11.73 23.41
N LYS A 238 -13.60 -10.75 23.63
CA LYS A 238 -13.18 -9.39 23.99
C LYS A 238 -12.61 -9.38 25.40
N GLY A 239 -11.29 -9.36 25.48
CA GLY A 239 -10.64 -8.74 26.63
C GLY A 239 -11.23 -7.34 26.88
N ASN A 240 -11.18 -6.88 28.13
CA ASN A 240 -11.65 -5.55 28.50
C ASN A 240 -10.88 -4.45 27.72
N PHE A 241 -11.32 -3.19 27.82
CA PHE A 241 -10.65 -2.07 27.12
C PHE A 241 -9.11 -2.07 27.27
N PHE A 242 -8.59 -2.42 28.44
CA PHE A 242 -7.15 -2.47 28.69
C PHE A 242 -6.47 -3.67 28.04
N ASP A 243 -7.16 -4.81 27.92
CA ASP A 243 -6.63 -5.98 27.19
C ASP A 243 -6.48 -5.64 25.70
N MET A 244 -7.51 -5.04 25.09
CA MET A 244 -7.44 -4.55 23.71
C MET A 244 -6.31 -3.53 23.55
N LEU A 245 -6.25 -2.53 24.44
CA LEU A 245 -5.24 -1.49 24.38
C LEU A 245 -3.82 -2.08 24.51
N GLY A 246 -3.63 -3.00 25.44
CA GLY A 246 -2.37 -3.72 25.66
C GLY A 246 -1.94 -4.53 24.43
N SER A 247 -2.89 -5.22 23.78
CA SER A 247 -2.62 -5.95 22.53
C SER A 247 -2.14 -5.01 21.44
N TYR A 248 -2.89 -3.94 21.14
CA TYR A 248 -2.53 -3.02 20.05
C TYR A 248 -1.22 -2.24 20.31
N ILE A 249 -0.91 -1.92 21.57
CA ILE A 249 0.40 -1.35 21.94
C ILE A 249 1.51 -2.35 21.63
N THR A 250 1.33 -3.61 22.06
CA THR A 250 2.32 -4.68 21.84
C THR A 250 2.49 -4.99 20.36
N ASP A 251 1.40 -5.05 19.61
CA ASP A 251 1.40 -5.28 18.16
C ASP A 251 2.11 -4.15 17.42
N GLY A 252 1.86 -2.89 17.81
CA GLY A 252 2.57 -1.73 17.27
C GLY A 252 4.08 -1.78 17.55
N PHE A 253 4.49 -2.21 18.74
CA PHE A 253 5.90 -2.35 19.09
C PHE A 253 6.57 -3.51 18.33
N ASN A 254 5.89 -4.66 18.25
CA ASN A 254 6.35 -5.80 17.47
C ASN A 254 6.51 -5.42 15.99
N LEU A 255 5.55 -4.67 15.43
CA LEU A 255 5.64 -4.15 14.08
C LEU A 255 6.90 -3.28 13.89
N ALA A 256 7.18 -2.36 14.82
CA ALA A 256 8.38 -1.52 14.78
C ALA A 256 9.68 -2.37 14.79
N ILE A 257 9.75 -3.39 15.64
CA ILE A 257 10.91 -4.29 15.73
C ILE A 257 11.08 -5.12 14.46
N ILE A 258 9.98 -5.66 13.92
CA ILE A 258 10.00 -6.44 12.68
C ILE A 258 10.50 -5.57 11.52
N ILE A 259 9.99 -4.34 11.39
CA ILE A 259 10.45 -3.39 10.35
C ILE A 259 11.93 -3.07 10.53
N ALA A 260 12.38 -2.78 11.76
CA ALA A 260 13.79 -2.50 12.04
C ALA A 260 14.69 -3.67 11.60
N ALA A 261 14.34 -4.91 11.98
CA ALA A 261 15.09 -6.10 11.60
C ALA A 261 15.12 -6.31 10.07
N MET A 262 13.97 -6.13 9.39
CA MET A 262 13.89 -6.23 7.93
C MET A 262 14.74 -5.17 7.24
N VAL A 263 14.69 -3.91 7.67
CA VAL A 263 15.49 -2.82 7.11
C VAL A 263 16.98 -3.10 7.29
N ILE A 264 17.42 -3.49 8.50
CA ILE A 264 18.82 -3.85 8.75
C ILE A 264 19.27 -4.97 7.81
N GLY A 265 18.50 -6.05 7.70
CA GLY A 265 18.82 -7.20 6.86
C GLY A 265 18.91 -6.83 5.39
N PHE A 266 17.86 -6.20 4.84
CA PHE A 266 17.80 -5.87 3.41
C PHE A 266 18.78 -4.79 3.00
N VAL A 267 18.96 -3.73 3.79
CA VAL A 267 19.95 -2.68 3.49
C VAL A 267 21.37 -3.26 3.51
N SER A 268 21.67 -4.14 4.47
CA SER A 268 22.97 -4.83 4.51
C SER A 268 23.19 -5.71 3.29
N LEU A 269 22.15 -6.45 2.85
CA LEU A 269 22.22 -7.27 1.65
C LEU A 269 22.39 -6.43 0.38
N ILE A 270 21.67 -5.33 0.23
CA ILE A 270 21.84 -4.40 -0.89
C ILE A 270 23.25 -3.82 -0.87
N THR A 271 23.76 -3.40 0.28
CA THR A 271 25.13 -2.86 0.43
C THR A 271 26.17 -3.91 0.02
N PHE A 272 26.00 -5.15 0.47
CA PHE A 272 26.86 -6.27 0.08
C PHE A 272 26.83 -6.53 -1.44
N LEU A 273 25.64 -6.57 -2.05
CA LEU A 273 25.47 -6.75 -3.48
C LEU A 273 26.05 -5.57 -4.28
N ASN A 274 25.88 -4.34 -3.81
CA ASN A 274 26.47 -3.16 -4.41
C ASN A 274 27.98 -3.26 -4.47
N SER A 275 28.63 -3.58 -3.34
CA SER A 275 30.09 -3.73 -3.28
C SER A 275 30.61 -4.84 -4.22
N ILE A 276 29.90 -5.96 -4.34
CA ILE A 276 30.30 -7.05 -5.25
C ILE A 276 30.17 -6.64 -6.71
N VAL A 277 29.00 -6.13 -7.11
CA VAL A 277 28.74 -5.77 -8.52
C VAL A 277 29.63 -4.60 -8.91
N GLU A 278 29.86 -3.63 -8.03
CA GLU A 278 30.76 -2.50 -8.26
C GLU A 278 32.21 -2.97 -8.42
N GLY A 279 32.68 -3.89 -7.57
CA GLY A 279 34.03 -4.46 -7.68
C GLY A 279 34.28 -5.23 -8.97
N ILE A 280 33.25 -5.83 -9.58
CA ILE A 280 33.38 -6.62 -10.81
C ILE A 280 33.13 -5.78 -12.07
N PHE A 281 32.11 -4.93 -12.06
CA PHE A 281 31.57 -4.24 -13.24
C PHE A 281 31.73 -2.71 -13.20
N GLY A 282 32.17 -2.14 -12.08
CA GLY A 282 32.28 -0.68 -11.90
C GLY A 282 30.93 0.04 -11.74
N ILE A 283 29.86 -0.70 -11.49
CA ILE A 283 28.49 -0.19 -11.31
C ILE A 283 27.83 -0.88 -10.11
N THR A 284 26.98 -0.19 -9.37
CA THR A 284 26.28 -0.79 -8.23
C THR A 284 25.16 -1.75 -8.67
N PHE A 285 24.78 -2.69 -7.80
CA PHE A 285 23.63 -3.55 -8.01
C PHE A 285 22.33 -2.72 -8.09
N THR A 286 22.17 -1.73 -7.22
CA THR A 286 21.04 -0.79 -7.21
C THR A 286 20.91 -0.05 -8.54
N GLU A 287 22.01 0.44 -9.11
CA GLU A 287 22.00 1.12 -10.41
C GLU A 287 21.72 0.15 -11.56
N THR A 288 22.27 -1.07 -11.50
CA THR A 288 21.96 -2.13 -12.47
C THR A 288 20.46 -2.44 -12.50
N MET A 289 19.84 -2.58 -11.33
CA MET A 289 18.38 -2.74 -11.22
C MET A 289 17.64 -1.49 -11.72
N GLY A 290 18.21 -0.31 -11.51
CA GLY A 290 17.72 0.94 -12.09
C GLY A 290 17.63 0.90 -13.61
N TYR A 291 18.68 0.41 -14.30
CA TYR A 291 18.63 0.20 -15.75
C TYR A 291 17.60 -0.84 -16.16
N VAL A 292 17.45 -1.94 -15.42
CA VAL A 292 16.44 -2.98 -15.69
C VAL A 292 15.01 -2.44 -15.58
N PHE A 293 14.74 -1.58 -14.59
CA PHE A 293 13.42 -0.99 -14.36
C PHE A 293 13.21 0.34 -15.12
N SER A 294 14.25 0.92 -15.71
CA SER A 294 14.17 2.16 -16.47
C SER A 294 13.17 2.14 -17.64
N PRO A 295 12.97 1.04 -18.40
CA PRO A 295 11.96 1.02 -19.47
C PRO A 295 10.55 1.16 -18.90
N LEU A 296 10.29 0.55 -17.74
CA LEU A 296 9.02 0.66 -17.05
C LEU A 296 8.80 2.08 -16.53
N ALA A 297 9.80 2.66 -15.85
CA ALA A 297 9.78 4.05 -15.38
C ALA A 297 9.53 5.03 -16.55
N PHE A 298 10.20 4.83 -17.67
CA PHE A 298 9.99 5.62 -18.88
C PHE A 298 8.56 5.50 -19.40
N ILE A 299 8.05 4.27 -19.56
CA ILE A 299 6.70 4.01 -20.08
C ILE A 299 5.63 4.70 -19.23
N ILE A 300 5.73 4.64 -17.91
CA ILE A 300 4.71 5.22 -17.02
C ILE A 300 4.72 6.75 -16.97
N GLY A 301 5.72 7.41 -17.56
CA GLY A 301 5.74 8.87 -17.69
C GLY A 301 6.89 9.59 -17.00
N ILE A 302 7.86 8.88 -16.40
CA ILE A 302 8.98 9.51 -15.68
C ILE A 302 9.94 10.22 -16.67
N PRO A 303 10.33 11.49 -16.42
CA PRO A 303 11.37 12.22 -17.17
C PRO A 303 12.61 11.39 -17.43
N SER A 304 13.14 11.45 -18.66
CA SER A 304 14.23 10.58 -19.12
C SER A 304 15.52 10.71 -18.30
N GLU A 305 15.76 11.88 -17.70
CA GLU A 305 16.89 12.15 -16.81
C GLU A 305 16.79 11.43 -15.45
N ASP A 306 15.56 11.06 -15.05
CA ASP A 306 15.26 10.50 -13.74
C ASP A 306 14.96 8.98 -13.79
N ILE A 307 14.83 8.38 -14.98
CA ILE A 307 14.30 6.99 -15.12
C ILE A 307 15.15 5.92 -14.45
N VAL A 308 16.48 6.09 -14.39
CA VAL A 308 17.37 5.12 -13.74
C VAL A 308 17.22 5.22 -12.23
N LYS A 309 17.24 6.44 -11.67
CA LYS A 309 17.05 6.70 -10.24
C LYS A 309 15.67 6.23 -9.76
N ALA A 310 14.64 6.56 -10.51
CA ALA A 310 13.29 6.08 -10.25
C ALA A 310 13.21 4.55 -10.36
N GLY A 311 13.79 3.97 -11.41
CA GLY A 311 13.87 2.53 -11.61
C GLY A 311 14.54 1.82 -10.44
N SER A 312 15.60 2.38 -9.88
CA SER A 312 16.30 1.83 -8.71
C SER A 312 15.36 1.75 -7.51
N LEU A 313 14.67 2.83 -7.16
CA LEU A 313 13.69 2.83 -6.06
C LEU A 313 12.52 1.86 -6.30
N MET A 314 12.04 1.81 -7.55
CA MET A 314 10.96 0.91 -7.93
C MET A 314 11.36 -0.56 -7.76
N ALA A 315 12.59 -0.90 -8.13
CA ALA A 315 13.18 -2.23 -7.98
C ALA A 315 13.49 -2.56 -6.52
N THR A 316 14.08 -1.62 -5.77
CA THR A 316 14.38 -1.78 -4.33
C THR A 316 13.11 -2.13 -3.57
N LYS A 317 11.99 -1.43 -3.82
CA LYS A 317 10.70 -1.77 -3.20
C LYS A 317 10.30 -3.21 -3.48
N LEU A 318 10.37 -3.64 -4.74
CA LEU A 318 9.92 -4.97 -5.14
C LEU A 318 10.76 -6.09 -4.51
N LEU A 319 12.09 -5.91 -4.52
CA LEU A 319 13.06 -6.89 -4.03
C LEU A 319 13.14 -6.94 -2.51
N THR A 320 12.86 -5.82 -1.85
CA THR A 320 12.94 -5.67 -0.40
C THR A 320 11.56 -5.31 0.15
N ASN A 321 11.35 -4.03 0.47
CA ASN A 321 10.06 -3.46 0.86
C ASN A 321 10.06 -1.94 0.65
N GLU A 322 8.91 -1.34 0.89
CA GLU A 322 8.68 0.09 0.75
C GLU A 322 9.44 0.96 1.77
N PHE A 323 9.70 0.48 2.99
CA PHE A 323 10.50 1.21 3.98
C PHE A 323 11.95 1.37 3.53
N VAL A 324 12.57 0.31 3.02
CA VAL A 324 13.95 0.35 2.50
C VAL A 324 14.02 1.32 1.32
N ALA A 325 13.08 1.22 0.37
CA ALA A 325 13.03 2.12 -0.77
C ALA A 325 12.79 3.59 -0.37
N MET A 326 11.86 3.87 0.54
CA MET A 326 11.62 5.23 1.02
C MET A 326 12.84 5.80 1.76
N GLY A 327 13.64 4.97 2.43
CA GLY A 327 14.88 5.40 3.09
C GLY A 327 15.93 5.94 2.11
N GLU A 328 15.91 5.47 0.86
CA GLU A 328 16.78 5.95 -0.23
C GLU A 328 16.13 7.06 -1.07
N PHE A 329 14.89 7.45 -0.76
CA PHE A 329 14.12 8.38 -1.61
C PHE A 329 14.81 9.74 -1.72
N GLN A 330 15.18 10.34 -0.58
CA GLN A 330 15.78 11.68 -0.56
C GLN A 330 17.18 11.70 -1.20
N SER A 331 17.99 10.65 -0.99
CA SER A 331 19.34 10.57 -1.56
C SER A 331 19.32 10.39 -3.07
N LEU A 332 18.38 9.62 -3.61
CA LEU A 332 18.27 9.37 -5.05
C LEU A 332 17.46 10.45 -5.78
N LEU A 333 16.36 10.93 -5.20
CA LEU A 333 15.39 11.81 -5.88
C LEU A 333 15.31 13.24 -5.32
N GLY A 334 16.08 13.60 -4.31
CA GLY A 334 16.04 14.96 -3.74
C GLY A 334 16.31 16.09 -4.75
N GLY A 335 17.06 15.81 -5.82
CA GLY A 335 17.31 16.73 -6.93
C GLY A 335 16.54 16.41 -8.23
N ALA A 336 15.65 15.42 -8.21
CA ALA A 336 14.83 15.04 -9.36
C ALA A 336 13.67 16.03 -9.58
N SER A 337 12.99 15.93 -10.72
CA SER A 337 11.81 16.77 -10.97
C SER A 337 10.68 16.48 -9.98
N THR A 338 9.87 17.49 -9.66
CA THR A 338 8.67 17.33 -8.80
C THR A 338 7.74 16.24 -9.32
N LYS A 339 7.63 16.12 -10.65
CA LYS A 339 6.87 15.04 -11.31
C LYS A 339 7.40 13.66 -10.93
N THR A 340 8.71 13.44 -11.05
CA THR A 340 9.35 12.17 -10.66
C THR A 340 9.12 11.88 -9.19
N GLN A 341 9.34 12.86 -8.31
CA GLN A 341 9.14 12.69 -6.88
C GLN A 341 7.70 12.28 -6.56
N ALA A 342 6.69 12.95 -7.12
CA ALA A 342 5.28 12.61 -6.92
C ALA A 342 4.93 11.21 -7.43
N MET A 343 5.39 10.85 -8.64
CA MET A 343 5.13 9.54 -9.24
C MET A 343 5.78 8.40 -8.45
N VAL A 344 7.04 8.56 -8.06
CA VAL A 344 7.75 7.53 -7.30
C VAL A 344 7.23 7.44 -5.86
N ALA A 345 6.99 8.56 -5.19
CA ALA A 345 6.41 8.58 -3.85
C ALA A 345 5.08 7.81 -3.80
N THR A 346 4.18 8.09 -4.74
CA THR A 346 2.88 7.39 -4.80
C THR A 346 3.00 5.93 -5.23
N TYR A 347 3.96 5.56 -6.08
CA TYR A 347 4.28 4.15 -6.35
C TYR A 347 4.75 3.40 -5.09
N LEU A 348 5.54 4.05 -4.24
CA LEU A 348 6.15 3.42 -3.06
C LEU A 348 5.12 3.11 -1.97
N VAL A 349 4.03 3.87 -1.87
CA VAL A 349 3.00 3.70 -0.85
C VAL A 349 2.08 2.52 -1.20
N SER A 350 2.58 1.29 -1.06
CA SER A 350 1.82 0.03 -1.18
C SER A 350 2.69 -1.13 -0.74
N PHE A 351 2.09 -2.19 -0.20
CA PHE A 351 2.83 -3.39 0.21
C PHE A 351 3.23 -4.32 -0.95
N SER A 352 3.26 -3.84 -2.19
CA SER A 352 3.54 -4.67 -3.37
C SER A 352 5.02 -5.02 -3.49
N ASN A 353 5.42 -6.12 -2.86
CA ASN A 353 6.78 -6.66 -2.85
C ASN A 353 6.79 -8.20 -2.64
N PHE A 354 7.93 -8.85 -2.86
CA PHE A 354 8.06 -10.31 -2.68
C PHE A 354 7.89 -10.77 -1.22
N GLY A 355 8.22 -9.92 -0.24
CA GLY A 355 8.00 -10.22 1.19
C GLY A 355 6.51 -10.31 1.53
N THR A 356 5.72 -9.32 1.11
CA THR A 356 4.27 -9.28 1.32
C THR A 356 3.57 -10.44 0.62
N MET A 357 4.08 -10.90 -0.53
CA MET A 357 3.57 -12.12 -1.16
C MET A 357 3.62 -13.33 -0.19
N GLY A 358 4.71 -13.49 0.56
CA GLY A 358 4.84 -14.50 1.60
C GLY A 358 3.94 -14.26 2.81
N ILE A 359 3.84 -13.01 3.27
CA ILE A 359 2.96 -12.60 4.39
C ILE A 359 1.49 -12.89 4.05
N THR A 360 1.03 -12.50 2.86
CA THR A 360 -0.33 -12.75 2.38
C THR A 360 -0.63 -14.25 2.33
N LEU A 361 0.27 -15.06 1.75
CA LEU A 361 0.09 -16.51 1.71
C LEU A 361 0.05 -17.13 3.11
N GLY A 362 0.91 -16.65 4.02
CA GLY A 362 0.97 -17.08 5.42
C GLY A 362 -0.30 -16.73 6.19
N ALA A 363 -0.81 -15.51 6.03
CA ALA A 363 -2.05 -15.05 6.65
C ALA A 363 -3.25 -15.91 6.21
N ILE A 364 -3.39 -16.14 4.90
CA ILE A 364 -4.45 -17.00 4.36
C ILE A 364 -4.28 -18.45 4.84
N LYS A 365 -3.04 -18.96 4.95
CA LYS A 365 -2.78 -20.31 5.51
C LYS A 365 -3.18 -20.42 6.97
N GLY A 366 -2.93 -19.39 7.78
CA GLY A 366 -3.36 -19.33 9.17
C GLY A 366 -4.88 -19.35 9.34
N ILE A 367 -5.62 -18.85 8.35
CA ILE A 367 -7.09 -18.86 8.32
C ILE A 367 -7.64 -20.18 7.75
N SER A 368 -7.10 -20.64 6.62
CA SER A 368 -7.56 -21.84 5.91
C SER A 368 -6.46 -22.42 5.02
N GLU A 369 -6.01 -23.64 5.35
CA GLU A 369 -5.03 -24.36 4.53
C GLU A 369 -5.56 -24.64 3.11
N LYS A 370 -6.86 -24.90 2.98
CA LYS A 370 -7.53 -25.10 1.68
C LYS A 370 -7.38 -23.85 0.81
N GLN A 371 -7.68 -22.67 1.35
CA GLN A 371 -7.61 -21.41 0.60
C GLN A 371 -6.17 -21.00 0.29
N SER A 372 -5.22 -21.32 1.18
CA SER A 372 -3.79 -21.12 0.89
C SER A 372 -3.33 -21.91 -0.34
N LYS A 373 -3.81 -23.15 -0.52
CA LYS A 373 -3.53 -23.96 -1.72
C LYS A 373 -4.20 -23.41 -2.99
N VAL A 374 -5.32 -22.70 -2.85
CA VAL A 374 -5.96 -22.00 -3.97
C VAL A 374 -5.12 -20.78 -4.35
N LEU A 375 -4.81 -19.93 -3.37
CA LEU A 375 -4.04 -18.72 -3.56
C LEU A 375 -2.64 -18.99 -4.11
N SER A 376 -1.95 -20.04 -3.63
CA SER A 376 -0.58 -20.35 -4.06
C SER A 376 -0.45 -20.54 -5.58
N LYS A 377 -1.50 -21.03 -6.25
CA LYS A 377 -1.56 -21.19 -7.71
C LYS A 377 -1.65 -19.85 -8.45
N ALA A 378 -2.21 -18.83 -7.82
CA ALA A 378 -2.42 -17.50 -8.38
C ALA A 378 -1.49 -16.43 -7.82
N LEU A 379 -0.65 -16.77 -6.83
CA LEU A 379 0.10 -15.82 -6.01
C LEU A 379 1.03 -14.90 -6.81
N VAL A 380 1.68 -15.42 -7.85
CA VAL A 380 2.50 -14.61 -8.76
C VAL A 380 1.64 -13.60 -9.53
N LYS A 381 0.46 -14.01 -10.01
CA LYS A 381 -0.48 -13.10 -10.69
C LYS A 381 -1.02 -12.04 -9.72
N VAL A 382 -1.26 -12.39 -8.46
CA VAL A 382 -1.66 -11.44 -7.41
C VAL A 382 -0.59 -10.37 -7.23
N LEU A 383 0.69 -10.78 -7.08
CA LEU A 383 1.81 -9.85 -6.98
C LEU A 383 1.94 -8.95 -8.22
N LEU A 384 1.86 -9.53 -9.42
CA LEU A 384 1.92 -8.74 -10.66
C LEU A 384 0.77 -7.73 -10.75
N GLY A 385 -0.45 -8.13 -10.35
CA GLY A 385 -1.60 -7.24 -10.30
C GLY A 385 -1.43 -6.11 -9.30
N SER A 386 -0.83 -6.38 -8.13
CA SER A 386 -0.58 -5.35 -7.13
C SER A 386 0.50 -4.36 -7.60
N ILE A 387 1.55 -4.83 -8.27
CA ILE A 387 2.57 -3.98 -8.92
C ILE A 387 1.92 -3.09 -9.99
N LEU A 388 1.09 -3.66 -10.86
CA LEU A 388 0.35 -2.89 -11.89
C LEU A 388 -0.56 -1.83 -11.25
N SER A 389 -1.11 -2.10 -10.07
CA SER A 389 -1.92 -1.14 -9.31
C SER A 389 -1.06 0.04 -8.82
N SER A 390 0.12 -0.22 -8.24
CA SER A 390 1.07 0.84 -7.86
C SER A 390 1.52 1.68 -9.06
N LEU A 391 1.77 1.04 -10.20
CA LEU A 391 2.14 1.72 -11.44
C LEU A 391 1.00 2.58 -12.00
N LEU A 392 -0.25 2.11 -11.88
CA LEU A 392 -1.43 2.85 -12.30
C LEU A 392 -1.59 4.12 -11.47
N VAL A 393 -1.45 4.03 -10.14
CA VAL A 393 -1.48 5.20 -9.25
C VAL A 393 -0.42 6.22 -9.64
N ALA A 394 0.84 5.78 -9.78
CA ALA A 394 1.93 6.66 -10.17
C ALA A 394 1.69 7.33 -11.54
N SER A 395 1.19 6.58 -12.51
CA SER A 395 0.89 7.09 -13.85
C SER A 395 -0.23 8.14 -13.84
N VAL A 396 -1.28 7.90 -13.04
CA VAL A 396 -2.41 8.83 -12.86
C VAL A 396 -1.95 10.11 -12.18
N VAL A 397 -1.17 10.01 -11.10
CA VAL A 397 -0.58 11.18 -10.41
C VAL A 397 0.27 12.00 -11.38
N GLY A 398 1.10 11.33 -12.18
CA GLY A 398 1.94 11.97 -13.18
C GLY A 398 1.20 12.73 -14.29
N LEU A 399 -0.11 12.54 -14.49
CA LEU A 399 -0.89 13.35 -15.43
C LEU A 399 -1.09 14.80 -14.97
N PHE A 400 -0.93 15.07 -13.67
CA PHE A 400 -1.17 16.37 -13.05
C PHE A 400 0.10 17.17 -12.77
N PHE A 401 1.25 16.68 -13.24
CA PHE A 401 2.55 17.36 -13.25
C PHE A 401 3.07 17.40 -14.70
#